data_AF-A0ABC9ASI0-F1
#
_entry.id   AF-A0ABC9ASI0-F1
#
_cell.length_a   1.000
_cell.length_b   1.000
_cell.length_c   1.000
_cell.angle_alpha   90.00
_cell.angle_beta   90.00
_cell.angle_gamma   90.00
#
_symmetry.space_group_name_H-M   'P 1'
#
loop_
_entity.id
_entity.type
_entity.pdbx_description
1 polymer ?
#
loop_
_entity_poly.entity_id
_entity_poly.type
_entity_poly.pdbx_seq_one_letter_code
_entity_poly.pdbx_strand_id
1 'polypeptide(L)'
;MVAYKVWLESFGMYPLSLVKRVRELWGSMKRWLSENFPEAAQTLCKGVSEAQLKSAEDDLGFKLPMPTKLLYRFCNAQLPFSDNDEANVRISTHGIIGGYAFYDHWVNVHLSPLEQIVEETKQFYREFPNVFNGHKLILVATSWFHPKTFILNCSNGELYVGTNNLPIGEMLPCVPKALIKPTDSDVPQDGLLLWLEEHLRRLQNGIIKTRMLMQSRYISLYPEAPPSCTSAVTNGVKVRASGVFVPEHPQTRGPQREYMYTYSIRMSVPEACMLGGVYYSSCQLHSRHWIIRSRDRVVADVAGEGVVGQYPVLSPGRDEFVYESCTPLPKGPGSVEGSLSFVPGKLSRPEGKPFEVTVEPFPLEVPEYIF
;
A
#
# COMPACT_ATOMS: atom_id res chain seq x y z
N MET A 1 24.68 -21.21 -28.23
CA MET A 1 24.20 -20.52 -29.47
C MET A 1 22.68 -20.46 -29.57
N VAL A 2 21.93 -21.56 -29.41
CA VAL A 2 20.46 -21.57 -29.54
C VAL A 2 19.75 -20.63 -28.55
N ALA A 3 20.09 -20.67 -27.26
CA ALA A 3 19.47 -19.79 -26.25
C ALA A 3 19.76 -18.29 -26.49
N TYR A 4 20.95 -17.96 -26.99
CA TYR A 4 21.32 -16.58 -27.34
C TYR A 4 20.54 -16.09 -28.58
N LYS A 5 20.35 -16.96 -29.57
CA LYS A 5 19.57 -16.66 -30.78
C LYS A 5 18.10 -16.43 -30.46
N VAL A 6 17.49 -17.32 -29.66
CA VAL A 6 16.10 -17.17 -29.17
C VAL A 6 15.93 -15.90 -28.33
N TRP A 7 16.93 -15.55 -27.50
CA TRP A 7 16.92 -14.31 -26.74
C TRP A 7 16.99 -13.07 -27.65
N LEU A 8 17.91 -13.05 -28.62
CA LEU A 8 18.06 -11.94 -29.55
C LEU A 8 16.81 -11.74 -30.40
N GLU A 9 16.19 -12.83 -30.85
CA GLU A 9 14.92 -12.82 -31.58
C GLU A 9 13.76 -12.30 -30.71
N SER A 10 13.76 -12.59 -29.41
CA SER A 10 12.65 -12.23 -28.51
C SER A 10 12.77 -10.84 -27.86
N PHE A 11 13.99 -10.36 -27.61
CA PHE A 11 14.29 -9.17 -26.81
C PHE A 11 15.34 -8.24 -27.42
N GLY A 12 15.93 -8.58 -28.58
CA GLY A 12 17.01 -7.79 -29.19
C GLY A 12 16.62 -6.37 -29.59
N MET A 13 15.33 -6.06 -29.65
CA MET A 13 14.78 -4.71 -29.87
C MET A 13 14.80 -3.81 -28.62
N TYR A 14 15.12 -4.35 -27.44
CA TYR A 14 15.19 -3.62 -26.18
C TYR A 14 16.65 -3.42 -25.74
N PRO A 15 16.99 -2.30 -25.07
CA PRO A 15 18.29 -2.12 -24.45
C PRO A 15 18.61 -3.26 -23.47
N LEU A 16 19.78 -3.89 -23.61
CA LEU A 16 20.18 -5.01 -22.76
C LEU A 16 20.19 -4.66 -21.26
N SER A 17 20.56 -3.42 -20.93
CA SER A 17 20.52 -2.88 -19.56
C SER A 17 19.10 -2.96 -18.97
N LEU A 18 18.12 -2.51 -19.73
CA LEU A 18 16.71 -2.52 -19.34
C LEU A 18 16.16 -3.95 -19.21
N VAL A 19 16.51 -4.85 -20.15
CA VAL A 19 16.12 -6.28 -20.09
C VAL A 19 16.64 -6.94 -18.82
N LYS A 20 17.91 -6.71 -18.46
CA LYS A 20 18.48 -7.26 -17.23
C LYS A 20 17.75 -6.73 -15.99
N ARG A 21 17.54 -5.41 -15.94
CA ARG A 21 16.86 -4.72 -14.83
C ARG A 21 15.43 -5.26 -14.60
N VAL A 22 14.60 -5.33 -15.66
CA VAL A 22 13.23 -5.84 -15.56
C VAL A 22 13.19 -7.33 -15.20
N ARG A 23 14.12 -8.13 -15.75
CA ARG A 23 14.23 -9.55 -15.42
C ARG A 23 14.59 -9.76 -13.95
N GLU A 24 15.51 -8.95 -13.41
CA GLU A 24 15.93 -8.99 -12.01
C GLU A 24 14.80 -8.56 -11.07
N LEU A 25 14.06 -7.51 -11.41
CA LEU A 25 12.85 -7.07 -10.71
C LEU A 25 11.84 -8.22 -10.60
N TRP A 26 11.37 -8.77 -11.73
CA TRP A 26 10.35 -9.82 -11.71
C TRP A 26 10.86 -11.12 -11.10
N GLY A 27 12.13 -11.48 -11.32
CA GLY A 27 12.74 -12.66 -10.71
C GLY A 27 12.78 -12.55 -9.19
N SER A 28 13.10 -11.37 -8.67
CA SER A 28 13.16 -11.11 -7.23
C SER A 28 11.76 -10.99 -6.62
N MET A 29 10.82 -10.34 -7.30
CA MET A 29 9.41 -10.27 -6.89
C MET A 29 8.77 -11.66 -6.79
N LYS A 30 8.95 -12.49 -7.83
CA LYS A 30 8.43 -13.88 -7.85
C LYS A 30 9.03 -14.72 -6.72
N ARG A 31 10.33 -14.61 -6.47
CA ARG A 31 10.99 -15.29 -5.34
C ARG A 31 10.40 -14.84 -4.00
N TRP A 32 10.32 -13.53 -3.77
CA TRP A 32 9.78 -12.99 -2.52
C TRP A 32 8.34 -13.43 -2.29
N LEU A 33 7.48 -13.36 -3.31
CA LEU A 33 6.09 -13.81 -3.22
C LEU A 33 6.00 -15.32 -2.96
N SER A 34 6.83 -16.14 -3.61
CA SER A 34 6.80 -17.59 -3.41
C SER A 34 7.20 -17.99 -1.99
N GLU A 35 8.06 -17.21 -1.33
CA GLU A 35 8.52 -17.45 0.04
C GLU A 35 7.56 -16.87 1.09
N ASN A 36 6.99 -15.68 0.84
CA ASN A 36 6.27 -14.88 1.85
C ASN A 36 4.75 -14.81 1.62
N PHE A 37 4.30 -14.98 0.37
CA PHE A 37 2.89 -14.90 -0.01
C PHE A 37 2.52 -15.80 -1.21
N PRO A 38 2.59 -17.14 -1.06
CA PRO A 38 2.40 -18.08 -2.16
C PRO A 38 1.05 -17.95 -2.88
N GLU A 39 0.01 -17.54 -2.17
CA GLU A 39 -1.33 -17.35 -2.70
C GLU A 39 -1.37 -16.19 -3.72
N ALA A 40 -0.69 -15.08 -3.43
CA ALA A 40 -0.51 -13.98 -4.38
C ALA A 40 0.41 -14.37 -5.54
N ALA A 41 1.45 -15.19 -5.29
CA ALA A 41 2.34 -15.69 -6.34
C ALA A 41 1.58 -16.46 -7.43
N GLN A 42 0.56 -17.24 -7.04
CA GLN A 42 -0.29 -18.01 -7.96
C GLN A 42 -1.14 -17.14 -8.88
N THR A 43 -1.37 -15.88 -8.52
CA THR A 43 -2.12 -14.95 -9.38
C THR A 43 -1.27 -14.41 -10.53
N LEU A 44 0.06 -14.58 -10.52
CA LEU A 44 0.92 -13.98 -11.54
C LEU A 44 0.73 -14.63 -12.91
N CYS A 45 0.44 -13.81 -13.92
CA CYS A 45 0.23 -14.25 -15.29
C CYS A 45 1.55 -14.33 -16.08
N LYS A 46 1.61 -15.28 -17.02
CA LYS A 46 2.75 -15.39 -17.95
C LYS A 46 2.88 -14.11 -18.78
N GLY A 47 4.11 -13.70 -19.07
CA GLY A 47 4.37 -12.52 -19.88
C GLY A 47 3.82 -12.63 -21.30
N VAL A 48 3.51 -11.48 -21.90
CA VAL A 48 2.89 -11.38 -23.22
C VAL A 48 3.92 -11.40 -24.36
N SER A 49 3.45 -11.70 -25.57
CA SER A 49 4.23 -11.58 -26.81
C SER A 49 4.24 -10.14 -27.37
N GLU A 50 5.18 -9.82 -28.27
CA GLU A 50 5.14 -8.55 -29.03
C GLU A 50 3.87 -8.39 -29.84
N ALA A 51 3.30 -9.48 -30.36
CA ALA A 51 2.05 -9.44 -31.11
C ALA A 51 0.88 -8.99 -30.23
N GLN A 52 0.81 -9.49 -28.99
CA GLN A 52 -0.20 -9.07 -28.02
C GLN A 52 0.00 -7.60 -27.59
N LEU A 53 1.25 -7.18 -27.34
CA LEU A 53 1.55 -5.76 -27.07
C LEU A 53 1.12 -4.86 -28.22
N LYS A 54 1.45 -5.26 -29.45
CA LYS A 54 1.06 -4.51 -30.64
C LYS A 54 -0.45 -4.43 -30.78
N SER A 55 -1.16 -5.54 -30.57
CA SER A 55 -2.64 -5.55 -30.57
C SER A 55 -3.20 -4.57 -29.54
N ALA A 56 -2.67 -4.58 -28.32
CA ALA A 56 -3.10 -3.67 -27.26
C ALA A 56 -2.82 -2.20 -27.61
N GLU A 57 -1.66 -1.89 -28.19
CA GLU A 57 -1.33 -0.54 -28.66
C GLU A 57 -2.24 -0.09 -29.82
N ASP A 58 -2.55 -1.00 -30.74
CA ASP A 58 -3.47 -0.74 -31.86
C ASP A 58 -4.89 -0.48 -31.33
N ASP A 59 -5.32 -1.23 -30.31
CA ASP A 59 -6.60 -1.04 -29.61
C ASP A 59 -6.70 0.24 -28.80
N LEU A 60 -5.60 0.68 -28.17
CA LEU A 60 -5.51 1.93 -27.43
C LEU A 60 -5.34 3.15 -28.34
N GLY A 61 -4.82 2.95 -29.55
CA GLY A 61 -4.50 4.01 -30.51
C GLY A 61 -3.19 4.77 -30.20
N PHE A 62 -2.36 4.26 -29.29
CA PHE A 62 -1.06 4.85 -28.97
C PHE A 62 -0.06 3.81 -28.43
N LYS A 63 1.23 4.19 -28.45
CA LYS A 63 2.33 3.33 -28.00
C LYS A 63 2.51 3.35 -26.49
N LEU A 64 2.83 2.19 -25.93
CA LEU A 64 3.21 2.03 -24.53
C LEU A 64 4.69 2.40 -24.33
N PRO A 65 5.08 2.96 -23.17
CA PRO A 65 6.48 3.20 -22.85
C PRO A 65 7.31 1.93 -22.93
N MET A 66 8.57 2.04 -23.37
CA MET A 66 9.45 0.89 -23.53
C MET A 66 9.65 0.08 -22.23
N PRO A 67 9.88 0.69 -21.05
CA PRO A 67 9.98 -0.06 -19.80
C PRO A 67 8.69 -0.80 -19.45
N THR A 68 7.54 -0.12 -19.60
CA THR A 68 6.20 -0.73 -19.44
C THR A 68 6.01 -1.95 -20.34
N LYS A 69 6.28 -1.86 -21.65
CA LYS A 69 6.20 -3.02 -22.55
C LYS A 69 7.02 -4.19 -22.04
N LEU A 70 8.26 -3.91 -21.63
CA LEU A 70 9.17 -4.95 -21.16
C LEU A 70 8.73 -5.57 -19.84
N LEU A 71 8.14 -4.80 -18.92
CA LEU A 71 7.51 -5.34 -17.71
C LEU A 71 6.47 -6.41 -18.06
N TYR A 72 5.57 -6.11 -19.00
CA TYR A 72 4.52 -7.02 -19.45
C TYR A 72 5.06 -8.22 -20.25
N ARG A 73 6.18 -8.07 -20.98
CA ARG A 73 6.87 -9.22 -21.63
C ARG A 73 7.36 -10.27 -20.62
N PHE A 74 7.72 -9.88 -19.40
CA PHE A 74 8.21 -10.81 -18.37
C PHE A 74 7.11 -11.34 -17.43
N CYS A 75 6.05 -10.56 -17.21
CA CYS A 75 4.91 -10.93 -16.37
C CYS A 75 3.69 -10.11 -16.79
N ASN A 76 2.58 -10.75 -17.17
CA ASN A 76 1.35 -10.04 -17.51
C ASN A 76 0.55 -9.70 -16.25
N ALA A 77 1.23 -9.16 -15.24
CA ALA A 77 0.65 -8.79 -13.96
C ALA A 77 -0.08 -9.95 -13.23
N GLN A 78 -1.30 -9.72 -12.74
CA GLN A 78 -2.10 -10.68 -11.98
C GLN A 78 -3.32 -11.18 -12.77
N LEU A 79 -3.99 -12.21 -12.24
CA LEU A 79 -5.30 -12.65 -12.73
C LEU A 79 -6.30 -11.48 -12.65
N PRO A 80 -7.09 -11.23 -13.71
CA PRO A 80 -8.07 -10.15 -13.68
C PRO A 80 -9.23 -10.51 -12.77
N PHE A 81 -9.95 -9.49 -12.28
CA PHE A 81 -11.29 -9.69 -11.75
C PHE A 81 -12.24 -10.07 -12.89
N SER A 82 -13.23 -10.90 -12.61
CA SER A 82 -14.19 -11.42 -13.60
C SER A 82 -15.63 -11.18 -13.15
N ASP A 83 -16.62 -11.60 -13.93
CA ASP A 83 -18.03 -11.56 -13.50
C ASP A 83 -18.36 -12.55 -12.36
N ASN A 84 -17.40 -13.40 -11.97
CA ASN A 84 -17.57 -14.36 -10.88
C ASN A 84 -17.17 -13.73 -9.54
N ASP A 85 -18.16 -13.22 -8.81
CA ASP A 85 -17.98 -12.61 -7.49
C ASP A 85 -17.28 -13.54 -6.49
N GLU A 86 -17.60 -14.83 -6.45
CA GLU A 86 -16.97 -15.76 -5.52
C GLU A 86 -15.47 -15.93 -5.81
N ALA A 87 -15.10 -15.99 -7.09
CA ALA A 87 -13.70 -16.01 -7.50
C ALA A 87 -12.98 -14.71 -7.14
N ASN A 88 -13.64 -13.56 -7.34
CA ASN A 88 -13.09 -12.25 -6.99
C ASN A 88 -12.88 -12.09 -5.49
N VAL A 89 -13.82 -12.53 -4.66
CA VAL A 89 -13.68 -12.55 -3.19
C VAL A 89 -12.42 -13.32 -2.79
N ARG A 90 -12.19 -14.49 -3.39
CA ARG A 90 -11.03 -15.32 -3.08
C ARG A 90 -9.70 -14.66 -3.42
N ILE A 91 -9.66 -13.83 -4.47
CA ILE A 91 -8.43 -13.14 -4.87
C ILE A 91 -8.30 -11.72 -4.35
N SER A 92 -9.35 -11.16 -3.74
CA SER A 92 -9.41 -9.77 -3.28
C SER A 92 -8.23 -9.34 -2.41
N THR A 93 -7.67 -10.23 -1.59
CA THR A 93 -6.56 -9.92 -0.67
C THR A 93 -5.16 -10.15 -1.29
N HIS A 94 -5.10 -10.73 -2.49
CA HIS A 94 -3.88 -11.21 -3.14
C HIS A 94 -3.16 -10.16 -4.00
N GLY A 95 -3.57 -8.89 -3.96
CA GLY A 95 -2.94 -7.82 -4.71
C GLY A 95 -1.47 -7.66 -4.33
N ILE A 96 -0.57 -7.77 -5.31
CA ILE A 96 0.88 -7.77 -5.06
C ILE A 96 1.40 -6.38 -4.65
N ILE A 97 0.62 -5.33 -4.88
CA ILE A 97 0.93 -3.98 -4.41
C ILE A 97 0.48 -3.81 -2.95
N GLY A 98 -0.52 -4.58 -2.52
CA GLY A 98 -1.02 -4.57 -1.15
C GLY A 98 -1.99 -3.44 -0.88
N GLY A 99 -2.20 -3.14 0.40
CA GLY A 99 -3.08 -2.05 0.80
C GLY A 99 -3.25 -1.92 2.30
N TYR A 100 -4.45 -1.51 2.71
CA TYR A 100 -4.83 -1.21 4.09
C TYR A 100 -6.35 -1.36 4.25
N ALA A 101 -6.79 -1.57 5.49
CA ALA A 101 -8.22 -1.65 5.82
C ALA A 101 -8.52 -0.87 7.10
N PHE A 102 -9.57 -0.07 7.11
CA PHE A 102 -10.06 0.59 8.32
C PHE A 102 -11.56 0.80 8.20
N TYR A 103 -12.31 0.51 9.26
CA TYR A 103 -13.78 0.54 9.24
C TYR A 103 -14.36 -0.23 8.04
N ASP A 104 -15.11 0.44 7.16
CA ASP A 104 -15.69 -0.07 5.92
C ASP A 104 -14.85 0.26 4.67
N HIS A 105 -13.69 0.92 4.83
CA HIS A 105 -12.78 1.24 3.73
C HIS A 105 -11.71 0.15 3.61
N TRP A 106 -11.75 -0.60 2.51
CA TRP A 106 -10.76 -1.63 2.21
C TRP A 106 -10.12 -1.39 0.84
N VAL A 107 -8.80 -1.25 0.85
CA VAL A 107 -7.97 -1.19 -0.35
C VAL A 107 -7.01 -2.36 -0.38
N ASN A 108 -6.95 -3.04 -1.52
CA ASN A 108 -5.93 -4.00 -1.86
C ASN A 108 -5.68 -3.94 -3.36
N VAL A 109 -4.53 -3.43 -3.77
CA VAL A 109 -4.23 -3.05 -5.16
C VAL A 109 -3.62 -4.22 -5.91
N HIS A 110 -4.25 -4.54 -7.03
CA HIS A 110 -3.80 -5.54 -8.00
C HIS A 110 -3.17 -4.86 -9.20
N LEU A 111 -2.09 -5.44 -9.72
CA LEU A 111 -1.54 -5.00 -11.00
C LEU A 111 -2.40 -5.60 -12.13
N SER A 112 -2.87 -4.76 -13.06
CA SER A 112 -3.81 -5.17 -14.10
C SER A 112 -3.08 -5.85 -15.27
N PRO A 113 -3.55 -7.01 -15.76
CA PRO A 113 -3.06 -7.64 -16.99
C PRO A 113 -3.42 -6.78 -18.21
N LEU A 114 -2.62 -6.89 -19.27
CA LEU A 114 -2.69 -6.04 -20.47
C LEU A 114 -4.10 -5.96 -21.07
N GLU A 115 -4.82 -7.08 -21.12
CA GLU A 115 -6.18 -7.15 -21.63
C GLU A 115 -7.15 -6.28 -20.81
N GLN A 116 -7.06 -6.38 -19.47
CA GLN A 116 -7.85 -5.56 -18.55
C GLN A 116 -7.47 -4.07 -18.64
N ILE A 117 -6.18 -3.75 -18.84
CA ILE A 117 -5.75 -2.37 -19.07
C ILE A 117 -6.47 -1.77 -20.26
N VAL A 118 -6.52 -2.48 -21.39
CA VAL A 118 -7.18 -1.99 -22.61
C VAL A 118 -8.68 -1.76 -22.37
N GLU A 119 -9.35 -2.73 -21.73
CA GLU A 119 -10.78 -2.67 -21.45
C GLU A 119 -11.14 -1.55 -20.47
N GLU A 120 -10.51 -1.55 -19.29
CA GLU A 120 -10.75 -0.55 -18.24
C GLU A 120 -10.40 0.85 -18.74
N THR A 121 -9.31 1.02 -19.49
CA THR A 121 -8.95 2.32 -20.07
C THR A 121 -10.03 2.81 -21.04
N LYS A 122 -10.54 1.94 -21.92
CA LYS A 122 -11.64 2.31 -22.86
C LYS A 122 -12.91 2.69 -22.10
N GLN A 123 -13.24 2.00 -21.01
CA GLN A 123 -14.37 2.35 -20.15
C GLN A 123 -14.14 3.68 -19.43
N PHE A 124 -12.95 3.89 -18.86
CA PHE A 124 -12.62 5.08 -18.09
C PHE A 124 -12.68 6.37 -18.93
N TYR A 125 -12.23 6.31 -20.19
CA TYR A 125 -12.34 7.45 -21.12
C TYR A 125 -13.80 7.82 -21.44
N ARG A 126 -14.72 6.85 -21.40
CA ARG A 126 -16.16 7.10 -21.59
C ARG A 126 -16.80 7.70 -20.35
N GLU A 127 -16.39 7.25 -19.17
CA GLU A 127 -16.91 7.73 -17.88
C GLU A 127 -16.41 9.15 -17.55
N PHE A 128 -15.14 9.44 -17.83
CA PHE A 128 -14.49 10.71 -17.47
C PHE A 128 -13.90 11.44 -18.69
N PRO A 129 -14.72 11.81 -19.70
CA PRO A 129 -14.20 12.35 -20.96
C PRO A 129 -13.33 13.59 -20.76
N ASN A 130 -13.64 14.45 -19.79
CA ASN A 130 -12.91 15.69 -19.54
C ASN A 130 -11.52 15.49 -18.90
N VAL A 131 -11.31 14.38 -18.19
CA VAL A 131 -10.05 14.09 -17.48
C VAL A 131 -9.03 13.48 -18.44
N PHE A 132 -9.51 12.68 -19.40
CA PHE A 132 -8.67 11.87 -20.27
C PHE A 132 -8.53 12.44 -21.68
N ASN A 133 -9.31 13.45 -22.05
CA ASN A 133 -9.29 14.00 -23.40
C ASN A 133 -7.88 14.48 -23.81
N GLY A 134 -7.38 13.97 -24.94
CA GLY A 134 -6.08 14.34 -25.49
C GLY A 134 -4.87 13.76 -24.74
N HIS A 135 -5.05 13.07 -23.61
CA HIS A 135 -3.98 12.41 -22.89
C HIS A 135 -3.87 10.93 -23.31
N LYS A 136 -2.66 10.37 -23.26
CA LYS A 136 -2.39 8.95 -23.53
C LYS A 136 -2.22 8.22 -22.20
N LEU A 137 -3.32 8.07 -21.47
CA LEU A 137 -3.33 7.46 -20.14
C LEU A 137 -3.84 6.03 -20.21
N ILE A 138 -3.28 5.15 -19.37
CA ILE A 138 -3.74 3.77 -19.17
C ILE A 138 -3.86 3.46 -17.67
N LEU A 139 -4.82 2.62 -17.29
CA LEU A 139 -5.00 2.16 -15.91
C LEU A 139 -4.15 0.91 -15.71
N VAL A 140 -3.11 0.98 -14.87
CA VAL A 140 -2.12 -0.11 -14.72
C VAL A 140 -2.32 -0.95 -13.47
N ALA A 141 -3.00 -0.41 -12.47
CA ALA A 141 -3.32 -1.11 -11.23
C ALA A 141 -4.59 -0.52 -10.61
N THR A 142 -5.38 -1.38 -9.96
CA THR A 142 -6.60 -0.97 -9.26
C THR A 142 -6.85 -1.86 -8.06
N SER A 143 -7.52 -1.32 -7.04
CA SER A 143 -8.14 -2.15 -6.02
C SER A 143 -9.51 -2.66 -6.47
N TRP A 144 -9.94 -3.80 -5.92
CA TRP A 144 -11.30 -4.32 -6.12
C TRP A 144 -12.34 -3.31 -5.60
N PHE A 145 -13.50 -3.21 -6.27
CA PHE A 145 -14.52 -2.15 -6.10
C PHE A 145 -14.06 -0.71 -6.40
N HIS A 146 -12.87 -0.54 -7.02
CA HIS A 146 -12.31 0.71 -7.53
C HIS A 146 -12.29 1.95 -6.59
N PRO A 147 -12.01 1.86 -5.28
CA PRO A 147 -11.65 3.07 -4.55
C PRO A 147 -10.31 3.62 -5.04
N LYS A 148 -9.29 2.80 -5.32
CA LYS A 148 -7.93 3.26 -5.67
C LYS A 148 -7.46 2.80 -7.05
N THR A 149 -7.03 3.75 -7.88
CA THR A 149 -6.60 3.49 -9.27
C THR A 149 -5.27 4.16 -9.59
N PHE A 150 -4.41 3.46 -10.32
CA PHE A 150 -3.10 3.93 -10.78
C PHE A 150 -3.09 4.10 -12.29
N ILE A 151 -2.65 5.28 -12.73
CA ILE A 151 -2.79 5.75 -14.10
C ILE A 151 -1.41 6.12 -14.63
N LEU A 152 -0.94 5.43 -15.67
CA LEU A 152 0.31 5.74 -16.35
C LEU A 152 0.05 6.65 -17.54
N ASN A 153 0.79 7.75 -17.63
CA ASN A 153 0.83 8.59 -18.81
C ASN A 153 1.91 8.11 -19.78
N CYS A 154 1.47 7.49 -20.87
CA CYS A 154 2.32 6.91 -21.90
C CYS A 154 3.09 7.95 -22.73
N SER A 155 2.76 9.24 -22.61
CA SER A 155 3.47 10.31 -23.34
C SER A 155 4.78 10.72 -22.65
N ASN A 156 4.79 10.74 -21.32
CA ASN A 156 5.92 11.21 -20.51
C ASN A 156 6.43 10.18 -19.49
N GLY A 157 5.78 9.02 -19.38
CA GLY A 157 6.12 7.97 -18.43
C GLY A 157 5.75 8.30 -16.98
N GLU A 158 4.98 9.35 -16.69
CA GLU A 158 4.56 9.68 -15.33
C GLU A 158 3.48 8.71 -14.83
N LEU A 159 3.65 8.17 -13.62
CA LEU A 159 2.65 7.34 -12.94
C LEU A 159 1.93 8.18 -11.89
N TYR A 160 0.60 8.10 -11.88
CA TYR A 160 -0.24 8.80 -10.94
C TYR A 160 -1.18 7.86 -10.19
N VAL A 161 -1.66 8.32 -9.04
CA VAL A 161 -2.79 7.75 -8.31
C VAL A 161 -3.98 8.70 -8.42
N GLY A 162 -5.15 8.14 -8.67
CA GLY A 162 -6.42 8.86 -8.61
C GLY A 162 -6.75 9.28 -7.18
N THR A 163 -7.18 10.52 -7.00
CA THR A 163 -7.72 10.99 -5.72
C THR A 163 -9.24 10.84 -5.69
N ASN A 164 -9.90 11.11 -4.57
CA ASN A 164 -11.36 11.24 -4.54
C ASN A 164 -11.92 12.30 -5.53
N ASN A 165 -11.08 13.24 -5.96
CA ASN A 165 -11.42 14.26 -6.97
C ASN A 165 -11.01 13.84 -8.39
N LEU A 166 -10.76 12.55 -8.64
CA LEU A 166 -10.48 12.03 -9.96
C LEU A 166 -11.57 12.36 -11.00
N PRO A 167 -12.89 12.41 -10.67
CA PRO A 167 -13.92 12.85 -11.62
C PRO A 167 -13.73 14.27 -12.18
N ILE A 168 -12.98 15.13 -11.49
CA ILE A 168 -12.60 16.47 -11.95
C ILE A 168 -11.12 16.58 -12.34
N GLY A 169 -10.43 15.43 -12.44
CA GLY A 169 -9.08 15.29 -12.99
C GLY A 169 -7.94 15.43 -11.98
N GLU A 170 -8.22 15.42 -10.68
CA GLU A 170 -7.16 15.49 -9.67
C GLU A 170 -6.46 14.15 -9.48
N MET A 171 -5.16 14.14 -9.78
CA MET A 171 -4.25 13.00 -9.66
C MET A 171 -2.98 13.44 -8.93
N LEU A 172 -2.34 12.52 -8.21
CA LEU A 172 -1.07 12.75 -7.52
C LEU A 172 0.04 11.88 -8.11
N PRO A 173 1.28 12.39 -8.28
CA PRO A 173 2.38 11.57 -8.79
C PRO A 173 2.75 10.48 -7.78
N CYS A 174 2.97 9.26 -8.26
CA CYS A 174 3.34 8.11 -7.43
C CYS A 174 4.86 7.95 -7.24
N VAL A 175 5.65 8.71 -7.98
CA VAL A 175 7.12 8.64 -7.97
C VAL A 175 7.72 10.05 -8.16
N PRO A 176 8.98 10.26 -7.77
CA PRO A 176 9.68 11.51 -8.05
C PRO A 176 9.82 11.77 -9.54
N LYS A 177 9.23 12.88 -10.01
CA LYS A 177 9.28 13.28 -11.42
C LYS A 177 10.70 13.43 -11.96
N ALA A 178 11.65 13.85 -11.12
CA ALA A 178 13.05 14.01 -11.49
C ALA A 178 13.76 12.69 -11.87
N LEU A 179 13.21 11.54 -11.45
CA LEU A 179 13.77 10.24 -11.79
C LEU A 179 13.29 9.74 -13.16
N ILE A 180 12.18 10.26 -13.70
CA ILE A 180 11.56 9.70 -14.91
C ILE A 180 12.35 10.10 -16.16
N LYS A 181 12.70 9.12 -17.00
CA LYS A 181 13.46 9.28 -18.25
C LYS A 181 12.88 8.32 -19.32
N PRO A 182 11.77 8.70 -19.99
CA PRO A 182 10.96 7.77 -20.78
C PRO A 182 11.53 7.48 -22.19
N THR A 183 12.46 8.29 -22.69
CA THR A 183 13.01 8.24 -24.06
C THR A 183 14.52 7.97 -24.08
N ASP A 184 15.09 7.77 -25.29
CA ASP A 184 16.49 7.44 -25.67
C ASP A 184 17.58 8.00 -24.74
N SER A 185 17.68 7.37 -23.58
CA SER A 185 18.75 7.50 -22.62
C SER A 185 19.35 6.11 -22.47
N ASP A 186 20.59 6.02 -22.01
CA ASP A 186 21.28 4.72 -21.84
C ASP A 186 20.51 3.75 -20.91
N VAL A 187 19.60 4.29 -20.09
CA VAL A 187 18.74 3.53 -19.16
C VAL A 187 17.33 4.15 -19.11
N PRO A 188 16.42 3.81 -20.05
CA PRO A 188 15.05 4.29 -20.01
C PRO A 188 14.34 3.83 -18.74
N GLN A 189 13.57 4.72 -18.12
CA GLN A 189 12.76 4.42 -16.93
C GLN A 189 11.51 5.27 -16.87
N ASP A 190 10.36 4.60 -16.75
CA ASP A 190 9.07 5.22 -16.49
C ASP A 190 8.68 5.06 -15.01
N GLY A 191 7.58 5.71 -14.64
CA GLY A 191 7.08 5.69 -13.27
C GLY A 191 6.63 4.30 -12.84
N LEU A 192 6.11 3.47 -13.75
CA LEU A 192 5.68 2.11 -13.41
C LEU A 192 6.87 1.23 -12.99
N LEU A 193 7.98 1.27 -13.73
CA LEU A 193 9.18 0.53 -13.35
C LEU A 193 9.74 1.01 -12.01
N LEU A 194 9.89 2.32 -11.83
CA LEU A 194 10.42 2.90 -10.58
C LEU A 194 9.53 2.57 -9.38
N TRP A 195 8.21 2.58 -9.56
CA TRP A 195 7.23 2.28 -8.54
C TRP A 195 7.32 0.81 -8.10
N LEU A 196 7.37 -0.13 -9.04
CA LEU A 196 7.50 -1.56 -8.74
C LEU A 196 8.85 -1.91 -8.08
N GLU A 197 9.93 -1.24 -8.48
CA GLU A 197 11.25 -1.43 -7.85
C GLU A 197 11.29 -0.95 -6.41
N GLU A 198 10.72 0.22 -6.14
CA GLU A 198 10.63 0.73 -4.76
C GLU A 198 9.71 -0.16 -3.91
N HIS A 199 8.60 -0.63 -4.46
CA HIS A 199 7.73 -1.59 -3.77
C HIS A 199 8.48 -2.87 -3.37
N LEU A 200 9.17 -3.47 -4.34
CA LEU A 200 9.99 -4.65 -4.09
C LEU A 200 11.08 -4.39 -3.04
N ARG A 201 11.74 -3.23 -3.11
CA ARG A 201 12.75 -2.85 -2.12
C ARG A 201 12.15 -2.79 -0.71
N ARG A 202 10.96 -2.22 -0.54
CA ARG A 202 10.23 -2.16 0.74
C ARG A 202 9.80 -3.53 1.25
N LEU A 203 9.46 -4.46 0.36
CA LEU A 203 9.18 -5.86 0.72
C LEU A 203 10.44 -6.59 1.18
N GLN A 204 11.55 -6.42 0.45
CA GLN A 204 12.82 -7.11 0.72
C GLN A 204 13.52 -6.63 2.00
N ASN A 205 13.41 -5.33 2.32
CA ASN A 205 14.00 -4.77 3.54
C ASN A 205 13.05 -4.82 4.75
N GLY A 206 11.84 -5.35 4.59
CA GLY A 206 10.86 -5.49 5.66
C GLY A 206 10.21 -4.19 6.12
N ILE A 207 10.28 -3.10 5.34
CA ILE A 207 9.49 -1.89 5.62
C ILE A 207 7.99 -2.23 5.54
N ILE A 208 7.59 -3.07 4.59
CA ILE A 208 6.24 -3.64 4.50
C ILE A 208 6.34 -5.16 4.49
N LYS A 209 5.28 -5.83 4.95
CA LYS A 209 5.24 -7.29 5.06
C LYS A 209 3.82 -7.83 4.91
N THR A 210 3.69 -9.15 4.85
CA THR A 210 2.39 -9.78 4.92
C THR A 210 1.82 -9.74 6.35
N ARG A 211 0.52 -9.49 6.45
CA ARG A 211 -0.25 -9.57 7.70
C ARG A 211 -1.54 -10.34 7.47
N MET A 212 -2.12 -10.84 8.55
CA MET A 212 -3.46 -11.44 8.52
C MET A 212 -4.51 -10.34 8.71
N LEU A 213 -5.48 -10.30 7.82
CA LEU A 213 -6.72 -9.56 7.97
C LEU A 213 -7.85 -10.59 8.08
N MET A 214 -8.44 -10.70 9.27
CA MET A 214 -9.36 -11.79 9.60
C MET A 214 -8.72 -13.17 9.34
N GLN A 215 -9.16 -13.87 8.29
CA GLN A 215 -8.67 -15.20 7.91
C GLN A 215 -7.77 -15.18 6.67
N SER A 216 -7.56 -14.01 6.06
CA SER A 216 -6.85 -13.88 4.79
C SER A 216 -5.54 -13.13 4.96
N ARG A 217 -4.49 -13.58 4.28
CA ARG A 217 -3.22 -12.88 4.21
C ARG A 217 -3.31 -11.76 3.17
N TYR A 218 -2.63 -10.65 3.44
CA TYR A 218 -2.45 -9.55 2.49
C TYR A 218 -1.10 -8.86 2.72
N ILE A 219 -0.60 -8.11 1.72
CA ILE A 219 0.54 -7.21 1.89
C ILE A 219 0.04 -5.93 2.57
N SER A 220 0.53 -5.67 3.77
CA SER A 220 0.16 -4.50 4.55
C SER A 220 1.08 -3.33 4.25
N LEU A 221 0.51 -2.20 3.84
CA LEU A 221 1.29 -0.99 3.51
C LEU A 221 1.70 -0.16 4.74
N TYR A 222 1.22 -0.51 5.93
CA TYR A 222 1.67 0.14 7.16
C TYR A 222 3.15 -0.16 7.40
N PRO A 223 4.01 0.86 7.49
CA PRO A 223 5.44 0.66 7.73
C PRO A 223 5.71 -0.09 9.03
N GLU A 224 6.69 -0.98 9.02
CA GLU A 224 7.12 -1.79 10.16
C GLU A 224 8.41 -1.27 10.80
N ALA A 225 9.14 -0.39 10.12
CA ALA A 225 10.47 0.11 10.53
C ALA A 225 10.54 1.65 10.57
N PRO A 226 11.44 2.23 11.39
CA PRO A 226 11.70 3.67 11.42
C PRO A 226 12.19 4.23 10.06
N PRO A 227 12.00 5.54 9.81
CA PRO A 227 11.36 6.54 10.69
C PRO A 227 9.83 6.53 10.63
N SER A 228 9.24 5.84 9.66
CA SER A 228 7.78 5.84 9.44
C SER A 228 7.00 4.95 10.40
N CYS A 229 7.69 4.12 11.20
CA CYS A 229 7.12 3.36 12.30
C CYS A 229 7.85 3.70 13.60
N THR A 230 7.10 4.17 14.60
CA THR A 230 7.63 4.40 15.94
C THR A 230 7.37 3.21 16.84
N SER A 231 8.16 3.11 17.92
CA SER A 231 8.02 2.05 18.91
C SER A 231 8.38 2.58 20.30
N ALA A 232 7.51 2.37 21.27
CA ALA A 232 7.78 2.58 22.69
C ALA A 232 7.53 1.31 23.49
N VAL A 233 8.22 1.19 24.62
CA VAL A 233 7.95 0.18 25.65
C VAL A 233 7.75 0.89 26.98
N THR A 234 6.57 0.73 27.57
CA THR A 234 6.23 1.29 28.88
C THR A 234 5.71 0.17 29.76
N ASN A 235 6.33 -0.07 30.91
CA ASN A 235 5.91 -1.11 31.86
C ASN A 235 5.77 -2.52 31.23
N GLY A 236 6.60 -2.80 30.21
CA GLY A 236 6.61 -4.08 29.48
C GLY A 236 5.59 -4.19 28.34
N VAL A 237 4.69 -3.22 28.19
CA VAL A 237 3.81 -3.12 27.02
C VAL A 237 4.57 -2.40 25.90
N LYS A 238 4.73 -3.08 24.77
CA LYS A 238 5.31 -2.53 23.55
C LYS A 238 4.20 -2.03 22.64
N VAL A 239 4.30 -0.76 22.21
CA VAL A 239 3.40 -0.17 21.22
C VAL A 239 4.21 0.24 20.01
N ARG A 240 3.81 -0.21 18.83
CA ARG A 240 4.34 0.24 17.53
C ARG A 240 3.24 0.94 16.74
N ALA A 241 3.56 2.05 16.10
CA ALA A 241 2.58 2.86 15.39
C ALA A 241 3.12 3.38 14.05
N SER A 242 2.29 3.37 13.01
CA SER A 242 2.65 3.93 11.69
C SER A 242 1.41 4.34 10.90
N GLY A 243 1.58 5.33 10.01
CA GLY A 243 0.53 5.87 9.16
C GLY A 243 0.73 5.60 7.67
N VAL A 244 -0.35 5.68 6.90
CA VAL A 244 -0.40 5.57 5.44
C VAL A 244 -1.33 6.66 4.90
N PHE A 245 -0.91 7.31 3.81
CA PHE A 245 -1.70 8.31 3.10
C PHE A 245 -2.75 7.68 2.18
N VAL A 246 -3.97 8.19 2.22
CA VAL A 246 -5.17 7.60 1.59
C VAL A 246 -5.81 8.61 0.61
N PRO A 247 -5.19 8.85 -0.57
CA PRO A 247 -5.62 9.89 -1.50
C PRO A 247 -7.01 9.68 -2.09
N GLU A 248 -7.46 8.44 -2.15
CA GLU A 248 -8.71 8.05 -2.77
C GLU A 248 -9.93 8.15 -1.85
N HIS A 249 -9.71 8.24 -0.53
CA HIS A 249 -10.82 8.27 0.41
C HIS A 249 -11.65 9.55 0.24
N PRO A 250 -12.99 9.47 0.29
CA PRO A 250 -13.86 10.63 0.24
C PRO A 250 -13.45 11.69 1.25
N GLN A 251 -13.28 12.93 0.80
CA GLN A 251 -12.98 14.03 1.72
C GLN A 251 -14.12 14.19 2.72
N THR A 252 -13.77 14.40 3.98
CA THR A 252 -14.70 14.83 5.03
C THR A 252 -15.34 16.15 4.61
N ARG A 253 -16.66 16.28 4.78
CA ARG A 253 -17.43 17.47 4.35
C ARG A 253 -16.88 18.73 5.04
N GLY A 254 -16.12 19.55 4.31
CA GLY A 254 -15.56 20.81 4.79
C GLY A 254 -15.03 21.69 3.64
N PRO A 255 -14.90 23.01 3.85
CA PRO A 255 -14.41 23.94 2.83
C PRO A 255 -12.91 23.84 2.54
N GLN A 256 -12.14 23.12 3.38
CA GLN A 256 -10.72 22.88 3.16
C GLN A 256 -10.49 21.44 2.67
N ARG A 257 -9.63 21.28 1.65
CA ARG A 257 -9.21 19.96 1.17
C ARG A 257 -8.35 19.29 2.23
N GLU A 258 -8.94 18.35 2.95
CA GLU A 258 -8.26 17.49 3.90
C GLU A 258 -7.73 16.24 3.20
N TYR A 259 -6.57 15.77 3.66
CA TYR A 259 -5.97 14.50 3.30
C TYR A 259 -6.35 13.47 4.35
N MET A 260 -6.81 12.31 3.89
CA MET A 260 -7.09 11.19 4.78
C MET A 260 -5.80 10.40 5.02
N TYR A 261 -5.58 10.06 6.29
CA TYR A 261 -4.52 9.16 6.71
C TYR A 261 -5.14 8.02 7.50
N THR A 262 -4.72 6.79 7.20
CA THR A 262 -4.99 5.64 8.05
C THR A 262 -3.77 5.33 8.88
N TYR A 263 -3.95 4.82 10.09
CA TYR A 263 -2.87 4.44 10.99
C TYR A 263 -3.14 3.09 11.65
N SER A 264 -2.06 2.37 11.93
CA SER A 264 -2.07 1.07 12.58
C SER A 264 -1.34 1.15 13.91
N ILE A 265 -2.03 0.77 14.99
CA ILE A 265 -1.48 0.64 16.34
C ILE A 265 -1.35 -0.84 16.68
N ARG A 266 -0.13 -1.28 16.97
CA ARG A 266 0.24 -2.67 17.26
C ARG A 266 0.74 -2.75 18.69
N MET A 267 0.09 -3.57 19.51
CA MET A 267 0.35 -3.68 20.94
C MET A 267 0.70 -5.11 21.31
N SER A 268 1.76 -5.29 22.09
CA SER A 268 2.14 -6.60 22.61
C SER A 268 2.82 -6.48 23.97
N VAL A 269 2.93 -7.61 24.66
CA VAL A 269 3.77 -7.75 25.87
C VAL A 269 4.81 -8.81 25.52
N PRO A 270 6.03 -8.42 25.10
CA PRO A 270 7.03 -9.39 24.65
C PRO A 270 7.49 -10.34 25.76
N GLU A 271 7.70 -9.81 26.97
CA GLU A 271 8.27 -10.57 28.10
C GLU A 271 7.33 -10.64 29.29
N ALA A 272 7.04 -9.49 29.93
CA ALA A 272 6.14 -9.42 31.07
C ALA A 272 5.59 -8.00 31.26
N CYS A 273 4.38 -7.89 31.81
CA CYS A 273 3.87 -6.62 32.31
C CYS A 273 4.47 -6.37 33.70
N MET A 274 5.15 -5.24 33.89
CA MET A 274 5.88 -4.92 35.12
C MET A 274 5.48 -3.54 35.65
N LEU A 275 4.99 -3.48 36.89
CA LEU A 275 4.70 -2.21 37.58
C LEU A 275 5.34 -2.20 38.95
N GLY A 276 6.19 -1.20 39.22
CA GLY A 276 6.86 -1.06 40.51
C GLY A 276 7.66 -2.31 40.94
N GLY A 277 8.21 -3.06 39.99
CA GLY A 277 8.92 -4.32 40.24
C GLY A 277 8.05 -5.56 40.42
N VAL A 278 6.72 -5.43 40.32
CA VAL A 278 5.77 -6.55 40.39
C VAL A 278 5.41 -7.03 38.97
N TYR A 279 5.46 -8.34 38.77
CA TYR A 279 5.10 -9.00 37.53
C TYR A 279 3.61 -9.35 37.48
N TYR A 280 2.99 -9.06 36.35
CA TYR A 280 1.61 -9.41 36.06
C TYR A 280 1.53 -10.33 34.84
N SER A 281 0.69 -11.36 34.95
CA SER A 281 0.48 -12.35 33.88
C SER A 281 -0.25 -11.79 32.65
N SER A 282 -0.94 -10.66 32.82
CA SER A 282 -1.65 -9.95 31.76
C SER A 282 -1.94 -8.51 32.15
N CYS A 283 -2.29 -7.69 31.17
CA CYS A 283 -2.90 -6.39 31.36
C CYS A 283 -4.00 -6.18 30.32
N GLN A 284 -5.04 -5.43 30.66
CA GLN A 284 -6.16 -5.15 29.76
C GLN A 284 -6.25 -3.65 29.49
N LEU A 285 -6.42 -3.31 28.22
CA LEU A 285 -6.64 -1.93 27.80
C LEU A 285 -7.97 -1.41 28.40
N HIS A 286 -7.93 -0.20 28.95
CA HIS A 286 -9.08 0.52 29.50
C HIS A 286 -9.52 1.66 28.59
N SER A 287 -8.61 2.58 28.25
CA SER A 287 -8.91 3.80 27.48
C SER A 287 -7.73 4.26 26.65
N ARG A 288 -8.00 5.22 25.75
CA ARG A 288 -7.02 5.88 24.90
C ARG A 288 -7.13 7.39 25.02
N HIS A 289 -6.00 8.07 24.83
CA HIS A 289 -5.90 9.52 24.64
C HIS A 289 -5.00 9.78 23.44
N TRP A 290 -5.48 10.54 22.47
CA TRP A 290 -4.76 10.89 21.25
C TRP A 290 -4.64 12.40 21.12
N ILE A 291 -3.44 12.86 20.79
CA ILE A 291 -3.17 14.22 20.38
C ILE A 291 -2.75 14.17 18.92
N ILE A 292 -3.54 14.83 18.07
CA ILE A 292 -3.34 14.86 16.63
C ILE A 292 -2.81 16.24 16.26
N ARG A 293 -1.69 16.29 15.55
CA ARG A 293 -1.04 17.53 15.13
C ARG A 293 -0.99 17.69 13.63
N SER A 294 -1.10 18.93 13.19
CA SER A 294 -0.78 19.37 11.83
C SER A 294 0.10 20.60 11.91
N ARG A 295 1.27 20.59 11.25
CA ARG A 295 2.26 21.68 11.27
C ARG A 295 2.56 22.16 12.70
N ASP A 296 2.85 21.20 13.57
CA ASP A 296 3.16 21.37 15.00
C ASP A 296 2.05 22.02 15.86
N ARG A 297 0.83 22.14 15.34
CA ARG A 297 -0.34 22.61 16.08
C ARG A 297 -1.25 21.44 16.41
N VAL A 298 -1.74 21.40 17.65
CA VAL A 298 -2.79 20.44 18.04
C VAL A 298 -4.07 20.80 17.29
N VAL A 299 -4.53 19.89 16.44
CA VAL A 299 -5.78 20.02 15.67
C VAL A 299 -6.91 19.16 16.23
N ALA A 300 -6.56 18.13 17.00
CA ALA A 300 -7.52 17.32 17.74
C ALA A 300 -6.89 16.78 19.04
N ASP A 301 -7.72 16.70 20.08
CA ASP A 301 -7.42 16.09 21.38
C ASP A 301 -8.60 15.16 21.70
N VAL A 302 -8.36 13.85 21.68
CA VAL A 302 -9.39 12.82 21.66
C VAL A 302 -9.16 11.82 22.77
N ALA A 303 -10.05 11.77 23.76
CA ALA A 303 -10.07 10.75 24.80
C ALA A 303 -11.30 9.83 24.63
N GLY A 304 -11.15 8.55 24.97
CA GLY A 304 -12.28 7.63 24.98
C GLY A 304 -11.93 6.23 25.47
N GLU A 305 -12.96 5.45 25.81
CA GLU A 305 -12.78 4.08 26.27
C GLU A 305 -12.44 3.11 25.14
N GLY A 306 -11.62 2.11 25.45
CA GLY A 306 -11.15 1.08 24.51
C GLY A 306 -10.45 1.64 23.27
N VAL A 307 -10.31 0.82 22.25
CA VAL A 307 -9.88 1.18 20.88
C VAL A 307 -10.82 0.51 19.89
N VAL A 308 -11.42 1.28 18.98
CA VAL A 308 -12.40 0.77 17.99
C VAL A 308 -13.50 -0.13 18.60
N GLY A 309 -13.93 0.18 19.83
CA GLY A 309 -14.94 -0.61 20.56
C GLY A 309 -14.40 -1.86 21.27
N GLN A 310 -13.09 -2.10 21.25
CA GLN A 310 -12.43 -3.26 21.82
C GLN A 310 -11.58 -2.91 23.06
N TYR A 311 -11.46 -3.88 23.97
CA TYR A 311 -10.68 -3.80 25.21
C TYR A 311 -9.73 -5.00 25.29
N PRO A 312 -8.68 -5.05 24.46
CA PRO A 312 -7.80 -6.21 24.36
C PRO A 312 -7.09 -6.53 25.67
N VAL A 313 -6.98 -7.82 25.98
CA VAL A 313 -6.11 -8.35 27.02
C VAL A 313 -4.79 -8.75 26.37
N LEU A 314 -3.69 -8.21 26.87
CA LEU A 314 -2.34 -8.54 26.43
C LEU A 314 -1.69 -9.45 27.47
N SER A 315 -1.05 -10.51 26.99
CA SER A 315 -0.27 -11.44 27.81
C SER A 315 1.08 -11.73 27.14
N PRO A 316 2.12 -12.03 27.92
CA PRO A 316 3.40 -12.52 27.42
C PRO A 316 3.27 -13.66 26.40
N GLY A 317 4.07 -13.60 25.34
CA GLY A 317 4.17 -14.66 24.33
C GLY A 317 2.93 -14.87 23.46
N ARG A 318 1.93 -13.98 23.54
CA ARG A 318 0.79 -13.95 22.61
C ARG A 318 1.11 -13.08 21.40
N ASP A 319 0.39 -13.33 20.31
CA ASP A 319 0.44 -12.49 19.12
C ASP A 319 0.05 -11.04 19.46
N GLU A 320 0.58 -10.11 18.68
CA GLU A 320 0.25 -8.70 18.84
C GLU A 320 -1.25 -8.45 18.58
N PHE A 321 -1.84 -7.61 19.41
CA PHE A 321 -3.12 -7.01 19.07
C PHE A 321 -2.88 -5.85 18.11
N VAL A 322 -3.61 -5.82 17.01
CA VAL A 322 -3.53 -4.74 16.03
C VAL A 322 -4.90 -4.18 15.74
N TYR A 323 -4.99 -2.86 15.71
CA TYR A 323 -6.14 -2.18 15.16
C TYR A 323 -5.73 -1.05 14.22
N GLU A 324 -6.63 -0.72 13.31
CA GLU A 324 -6.45 0.28 12.27
C GLU A 324 -7.60 1.28 12.35
N SER A 325 -7.28 2.56 12.20
CA SER A 325 -8.21 3.69 12.29
C SER A 325 -7.68 4.82 11.41
N CYS A 326 -8.40 5.93 11.29
CA CYS A 326 -8.04 7.00 10.37
C CYS A 326 -8.26 8.38 10.98
N THR A 327 -7.63 9.39 10.38
CA THR A 327 -7.83 10.79 10.73
C THR A 327 -7.64 11.69 9.50
N PRO A 328 -8.53 12.66 9.27
CA PRO A 328 -8.31 13.69 8.26
C PRO A 328 -7.35 14.75 8.80
N LEU A 329 -6.46 15.24 7.95
CA LEU A 329 -5.57 16.34 8.25
C LEU A 329 -5.53 17.36 7.11
N PRO A 330 -5.37 18.66 7.41
CA PRO A 330 -4.98 19.63 6.41
C PRO A 330 -3.67 19.23 5.74
N LYS A 331 -3.50 19.59 4.45
CA LYS A 331 -2.26 19.32 3.70
C LYS A 331 -1.02 19.83 4.45
N GLY A 332 -0.07 18.96 4.73
CA GLY A 332 1.18 19.29 5.40
C GLY A 332 1.66 18.14 6.28
N PRO A 333 2.82 18.30 6.95
CA PRO A 333 3.26 17.31 7.92
C PRO A 333 2.30 17.29 9.11
N GLY A 334 1.99 16.10 9.58
CA GLY A 334 1.23 15.87 10.79
C GLY A 334 1.78 14.71 11.59
N SER A 335 1.19 14.48 12.76
CA SER A 335 1.52 13.35 13.61
C SER A 335 0.35 12.98 14.50
N VAL A 336 0.39 11.74 14.98
CA VAL A 336 -0.48 11.26 16.06
C VAL A 336 0.42 10.73 17.17
N GLU A 337 0.12 11.12 18.40
CA GLU A 337 0.81 10.67 19.62
C GLU A 337 -0.22 10.53 20.74
N GLY A 338 0.16 9.91 21.86
CA GLY A 338 -0.71 9.90 23.02
C GLY A 338 -0.41 8.81 24.03
N SER A 339 -1.44 8.38 24.74
CA SER A 339 -1.33 7.35 25.76
C SER A 339 -2.48 6.35 25.71
N LEU A 340 -2.20 5.14 26.17
CA LEU A 340 -3.17 4.07 26.37
C LEU A 340 -3.17 3.73 27.86
N SER A 341 -4.33 3.79 28.51
CA SER A 341 -4.46 3.37 29.91
C SER A 341 -4.76 1.88 29.96
N PHE A 342 -3.97 1.14 30.74
CA PHE A 342 -4.14 -0.29 30.99
C PHE A 342 -4.40 -0.54 32.47
N VAL A 343 -5.02 -1.69 32.78
CA VAL A 343 -5.08 -2.24 34.15
C VAL A 343 -4.39 -3.60 34.20
N PRO A 344 -3.67 -3.94 35.28
CA PRO A 344 -3.16 -5.29 35.47
C PRO A 344 -4.29 -6.32 35.62
N GLY A 345 -4.12 -7.51 35.02
CA GLY A 345 -5.15 -8.53 34.97
C GLY A 345 -6.27 -8.17 33.98
N LYS A 346 -7.52 -8.22 34.44
CA LYS A 346 -8.71 -7.90 33.64
C LYS A 346 -9.48 -6.72 34.22
N LEU A 347 -10.17 -5.96 33.39
CA LEU A 347 -11.05 -4.86 33.80
C LEU A 347 -12.11 -5.30 34.82
N SER A 348 -12.64 -6.51 34.68
CA SER A 348 -13.64 -7.07 35.63
C SER A 348 -13.04 -7.51 36.97
N ARG A 349 -11.73 -7.71 37.05
CA ARG A 349 -11.01 -8.11 38.26
C ARG A 349 -9.57 -7.60 38.21
N PRO A 350 -9.35 -6.29 38.43
CA PRO A 350 -8.04 -5.69 38.33
C PRO A 350 -7.13 -6.18 39.47
N GLU A 351 -5.88 -6.47 39.13
CA GLU A 351 -4.85 -6.95 40.07
C GLU A 351 -3.95 -5.82 40.59
N GLY A 352 -4.14 -4.60 40.06
CA GLY A 352 -3.38 -3.41 40.43
C GLY A 352 -4.06 -2.13 39.97
N LYS A 353 -3.40 -0.99 40.21
CA LYS A 353 -3.88 0.32 39.74
C LYS A 353 -3.71 0.45 38.22
N PRO A 354 -4.53 1.27 37.56
CA PRO A 354 -4.30 1.64 36.16
C PRO A 354 -2.92 2.27 35.96
N PHE A 355 -2.35 2.08 34.77
CA PHE A 355 -1.09 2.68 34.35
C PHE A 355 -1.16 3.12 32.89
N GLU A 356 -0.41 4.16 32.55
CA GLU A 356 -0.33 4.66 31.18
C GLU A 356 0.80 4.00 30.40
N VAL A 357 0.54 3.76 29.12
CA VAL A 357 1.48 3.26 28.12
C VAL A 357 1.61 4.31 27.03
N THR A 358 2.85 4.70 26.74
CA THR A 358 3.14 5.77 25.79
C THR A 358 2.99 5.29 24.35
N VAL A 359 2.40 6.14 23.51
CA VAL A 359 2.43 6.00 22.05
C VAL A 359 3.27 7.15 21.49
N GLU A 360 4.47 6.82 21.04
CA GLU A 360 5.41 7.79 20.47
C GLU A 360 4.85 8.45 19.21
N PRO A 361 5.15 9.74 18.98
CA PRO A 361 4.61 10.49 17.84
C PRO A 361 5.03 9.85 16.52
N PHE A 362 4.06 9.34 15.76
CA PHE A 362 4.33 8.79 14.43
C PHE A 362 3.88 9.75 13.33
N PRO A 363 4.64 9.86 12.22
CA PRO A 363 4.39 10.85 11.19
C PRO A 363 3.19 10.48 10.32
N LEU A 364 2.41 11.49 9.95
CA LEU A 364 1.37 11.46 8.92
C LEU A 364 1.79 12.42 7.80
N GLU A 365 2.37 11.88 6.74
CA GLU A 365 2.97 12.66 5.65
C GLU A 365 2.57 12.09 4.29
N VAL A 366 2.50 12.96 3.28
CA VAL A 366 2.40 12.50 1.89
C VAL A 366 3.75 11.90 1.50
N PRO A 367 3.83 10.60 1.21
CA PRO A 367 5.11 9.97 0.89
C PRO A 367 5.60 10.36 -0.50
N GLU A 368 6.91 10.26 -0.70
CA GLU A 368 7.54 10.46 -2.02
C GLU A 368 7.08 9.41 -3.05
N TYR A 369 6.78 8.19 -2.57
CA TYR A 369 6.17 7.12 -3.35
C TYR A 369 4.82 6.73 -2.76
N ILE A 370 3.77 6.74 -3.59
CA ILE A 370 2.39 6.41 -3.19
C ILE A 370 2.01 5.04 -3.76
N PHE A 371 1.51 4.14 -2.91
CA PHE A 371 1.14 2.75 -3.23
C PHE A 371 -0.33 2.46 -2.90
#